data_AF-A0A8W8N7Y5-F1
#
_entry.id   AF-A0A8W8N7Y5-F1
#
_cell.length_a   1.000
_cell.length_b   1.000
_cell.length_c   1.000
_cell.angle_alpha   90.00
_cell.angle_beta   90.00
_cell.angle_gamma   90.00
#
_symmetry.space_group_name_H-M   'P 1'
#
loop_
_entity.id
_entity.type
_entity.pdbx_description
1 polymer ?
#
loop_
_entity_poly.entity_id
_entity_poly.type
_entity_poly.pdbx_seq_one_letter_code
_entity_poly.pdbx_strand_id
1 'polypeptide(L)' 'SQWSPALTISKVLLSICSLLTDPNPDDPLVPEIARIYKTDREKYNQTAKEWTTKYAM' A
#
# COMPACT_ATOMS: atom_id res chain seq x y z
N SER A 1 6.54 -16.89 3.97
CA SER A 1 5.76 -16.65 5.21
C SER A 1 6.67 -16.05 6.26
N GLN A 2 6.46 -14.77 6.63
CA GLN A 2 7.36 -13.99 7.52
C GLN A 2 6.76 -13.71 8.92
N TRP A 3 5.67 -14.38 9.29
CA TRP A 3 5.06 -14.24 10.61
C TRP A 3 5.97 -14.77 11.72
N SER A 4 6.03 -14.06 12.84
CA SER A 4 6.77 -14.45 14.05
C SER A 4 5.94 -14.18 15.31
N PRO A 5 5.94 -15.07 16.31
CA PRO A 5 5.25 -14.85 17.60
C PRO A 5 5.73 -13.60 18.37
N ALA A 6 6.91 -13.07 18.04
CA ALA A 6 7.44 -11.85 18.65
C ALA A 6 6.81 -10.55 18.10
N LEU A 7 5.97 -10.64 17.07
CA LEU A 7 5.24 -9.52 16.51
C LEU A 7 4.02 -9.21 17.38
N THR A 8 3.97 -7.97 17.87
CA THR A 8 2.78 -7.43 18.54
C THR A 8 1.83 -6.83 17.51
N ILE A 9 0.55 -6.70 17.87
CA ILE A 9 -0.44 -6.03 17.01
C ILE A 9 0.02 -4.61 16.62
N SER A 10 0.60 -3.86 17.56
CA SER A 10 1.15 -2.53 17.27
C SER A 10 2.23 -2.57 16.18
N LYS A 11 3.14 -3.55 16.22
CA LYS A 11 4.17 -3.71 15.17
C LYS A 11 3.54 -4.04 13.82
N VAL A 12 2.52 -4.91 13.79
CA VAL A 12 1.80 -5.26 12.56
C VAL A 12 1.09 -4.05 11.96
N LEU A 13 0.37 -3.27 12.79
CA LEU A 13 -0.32 -2.06 12.32
C LEU A 13 0.67 -1.01 11.82
N LEU A 14 1.82 -0.83 12.48
CA LEU A 14 2.89 0.04 12.01
C LEU A 14 3.44 -0.41 10.66
N SER A 15 3.63 -1.71 10.45
CA SER A 15 4.03 -2.25 9.15
C SER A 15 2.99 -1.99 8.06
N ILE A 16 1.69 -2.05 8.38
CA ILE A 16 0.61 -1.70 7.43
C ILE A 16 0.67 -0.21 7.08
N CYS A 17 0.80 0.68 8.07
CA CYS A 17 0.97 2.12 7.80
C CYS A 17 2.20 2.40 6.94
N SER A 18 3.32 1.72 7.22
CA SER A 18 4.54 1.81 6.40
C SER A 18 4.29 1.38 4.96
N LEU A 19 3.53 0.30 4.75
CA LEU A 19 3.20 -0.22 3.41
C LEU A 19 2.30 0.75 2.63
N LEU A 20 1.42 1.50 3.30
CA LEU A 20 0.63 2.55 2.66
C LEU A 20 1.50 3.70 2.14
N THR A 21 2.59 4.01 2.84
CA THR A 21 3.53 5.06 2.42
C THR A 21 4.57 4.58 1.40
N ASP A 22 4.93 3.30 1.45
CA ASP A 22 5.94 2.68 0.59
C ASP A 22 5.47 1.31 0.08
N PRO A 23 4.60 1.28 -0.94
CA PRO A 23 4.09 0.04 -1.51
C PRO A 23 5.18 -0.71 -2.29
N ASN A 24 5.13 -2.06 -2.28
CA ASN A 24 6.05 -2.89 -3.07
C ASN A 24 5.44 -3.28 -4.43
N PRO A 25 5.86 -2.65 -5.55
CA PRO A 25 5.31 -2.96 -6.87
C PRO A 25 5.97 -4.17 -7.55
N ASP A 26 6.99 -4.79 -6.96
CA ASP A 26 7.67 -5.99 -7.47
C ASP A 26 7.01 -7.29 -7.02
N ASP A 27 6.24 -7.24 -5.92
CA ASP A 27 5.38 -8.33 -5.44
C ASP A 27 3.93 -7.84 -5.26
N PRO A 28 3.22 -7.52 -6.36
CA PRO A 28 1.93 -6.86 -6.28
C PRO A 28 0.77 -7.84 -6.09
N LEU A 29 -0.14 -7.52 -5.18
CA LEU A 29 -1.44 -8.21 -5.09
C LEU A 29 -2.37 -7.83 -6.26
N VAL A 30 -2.31 -6.57 -6.72
CA VAL A 30 -3.09 -6.06 -7.85
C VAL A 30 -2.12 -5.57 -8.93
N PRO A 31 -1.81 -6.41 -9.94
CA PRO A 31 -0.78 -6.09 -10.94
C PRO A 31 -1.01 -4.78 -11.70
N GLU A 32 -2.27 -4.44 -12.00
CA GLU A 32 -2.61 -3.22 -12.74
C GLU A 32 -2.28 -1.95 -11.95
N ILE A 33 -2.58 -1.93 -10.64
CA ILE A 33 -2.25 -0.78 -9.79
C ILE A 33 -0.74 -0.64 -9.66
N ALA A 34 -0.01 -1.75 -9.53
CA ALA A 34 1.44 -1.75 -9.48
C ALA A 34 2.09 -1.28 -10.79
N ARG A 35 1.50 -1.65 -11.93
CA ARG A 35 1.92 -1.14 -13.25
C ARG A 35 1.76 0.38 -13.30
N ILE A 36 0.61 0.91 -12.92
CA ILE A 36 0.36 2.36 -12.86
C ILE A 36 1.36 3.03 -11.91
N TYR A 37 1.59 2.47 -10.71
CA TYR A 37 2.58 3.00 -9.76
C TYR A 37 4.00 3.11 -10.34
N LYS A 38 4.39 2.15 -11.20
CA LYS A 38 5.70 2.11 -11.88
C LYS A 38 5.78 3.01 -13.11
N THR A 39 4.70 3.13 -13.89
CA THR A 39 4.73 3.84 -15.18
C THR A 39 4.18 5.27 -15.13
N ASP A 40 3.30 5.57 -14.17
CA ASP A 40 2.58 6.85 -14.05
C ASP A 40 2.26 7.15 -12.57
N ARG A 41 3.27 7.69 -11.87
CA ARG A 41 3.17 8.00 -10.43
C ARG A 41 2.15 9.09 -10.14
N GLU A 42 1.95 10.04 -11.05
CA GLU A 42 1.01 11.14 -10.88
C GLU A 42 -0.43 10.61 -10.88
N LYS A 43 -0.79 9.78 -11.86
CA LYS A 43 -2.10 9.12 -11.92
C LYS A 43 -2.35 8.24 -10.71
N TYR A 44 -1.34 7.45 -10.28
CA TYR A 44 -1.45 6.66 -9.05
C TYR A 44 -1.82 7.54 -7.85
N ASN A 45 -1.08 8.63 -7.63
CA ASN A 45 -1.30 9.54 -6.50
C ASN A 45 -2.69 10.20 -6.57
N GLN A 46 -3.15 10.58 -7.77
CA GLN A 46 -4.46 11.18 -7.96
C GLN A 46 -5.58 10.18 -7.63
N THR A 47 -5.53 8.96 -8.17
CA THR A 47 -6.52 7.92 -7.87
C THR A 47 -6.50 7.53 -6.39
N ALA A 48 -5.31 7.43 -5.77
CA ALA A 48 -5.21 7.14 -4.35
C ALA A 48 -5.90 8.22 -3.49
N LYS A 49 -5.71 9.50 -3.81
CA LYS A 49 -6.41 10.61 -3.12
C LYS A 49 -7.92 10.56 -3.32
N GLU A 50 -8.38 10.33 -4.55
CA GLU A 50 -9.81 10.22 -4.86
C GLU A 50 -10.48 9.09 -4.08
N TRP A 51 -9.83 7.92 -4.00
CA TRP A 51 -10.35 6.78 -3.25
C TRP A 51 -10.36 7.03 -1.75
N THR A 52 -9.31 7.66 -1.20
CA THR A 52 -9.29 8.08 0.21
C THR A 52 -10.47 9.00 0.52
N THR A 53 -10.71 10.02 -0.31
CA THR A 53 -11.84 10.94 -0.14
C THR A 53 -13.19 10.23 -0.23
N LYS A 54 -13.32 9.24 -1.13
CA LYS A 54 -14.59 8.56 -1.36
C LYS A 54 -14.96 7.54 -0.28
N TYR A 55 -13.98 6.87 0.31
CA TYR A 55 -14.22 5.68 1.15
C TYR A 55 -13.58 5.72 2.55
N ALA A 56 -12.67 6.66 2.82
CA ALA A 56 -11.86 6.68 4.04
C ALA A 56 -11.67 8.09 4.62
N MET A 57 -12.55 9.02 4.28
CA MET A 57 -12.69 10.35 4.90
C MET A 57 -13.97 10.41 5.72
#